data_AF-A0A953E5H7-F1
#
_entry.id   AF-A0A953E5H7-F1
#
_cell.length_a   1.000
_cell.length_b   1.000
_cell.length_c   1.000
_cell.angle_alpha   90.00
_cell.angle_beta   90.00
_cell.angle_gamma   90.00
#
_symmetry.space_group_name_H-M   'P 1'
#
loop_
_entity.id
_entity.type
_entity.pdbx_description
1 polymer ?
#
loop_
_entity_poly.entity_id
_entity_poly.type
_entity_poly.pdbx_seq_one_letter_code
_entity_poly.pdbx_strand_id
1 'polypeptide(L)' 'MKSMLVAALAALVLALPARAQTRWVGATAYPEGNYHTQNLRQFLAEVEQATGGKLAVQLHTNAS' A
#
# COMPACT_ATOMS: atom_id res chain seq x y z
N MET A 1 -41.75 10.12 3.69
CA MET A 1 -40.86 10.69 2.64
C MET A 1 -39.63 11.39 3.22
N LYS A 2 -39.78 12.41 4.08
CA LYS A 2 -38.65 13.17 4.65
C LYS A 2 -37.63 12.30 5.43
N SER A 3 -38.06 11.31 6.22
CA SER A 3 -37.11 10.43 6.95
C SER A 3 -36.35 9.45 6.05
N MET A 4 -36.93 9.06 4.90
CA MET A 4 -36.23 8.22 3.92
C MET A 4 -35.11 9.00 3.22
N LEU A 5 -35.32 10.30 3.01
CA LEU A 5 -34.31 11.19 2.45
C LEU A 5 -33.12 11.37 3.41
N VAL A 6 -33.39 11.49 4.71
CA VAL A 6 -32.35 11.59 5.76
C VAL A 6 -31.56 10.28 5.90
N ALA A 7 -32.25 9.13 5.85
CA ALA A 7 -31.59 7.82 5.90
C ALA A 7 -30.69 7.56 4.67
N ALA A 8 -31.14 7.97 3.48
CA ALA A 8 -30.34 7.87 2.26
C ALA A 8 -29.08 8.74 2.30
N LEU A 9 -29.18 9.95 2.86
CA LEU A 9 -28.04 10.85 3.02
C LEU A 9 -27.02 10.32 4.04
N ALA A 10 -27.48 9.71 5.13
CA ALA A 10 -26.62 9.09 6.13
C ALA A 10 -25.86 7.86 5.59
N ALA A 11 -26.50 7.05 4.74
CA ALA A 11 -25.86 5.90 4.09
C ALA A 11 -24.71 6.33 3.14
N LEU A 12 -24.82 7.50 2.50
CA LEU A 12 -23.77 8.03 1.62
C LEU A 12 -22.51 8.45 2.39
N VAL A 13 -22.66 8.92 3.63
CA VAL A 13 -21.53 9.29 4.51
C VAL A 13 -20.75 8.05 4.99
N LEU A 14 -21.41 6.90 5.09
CA LEU A 14 -20.76 5.63 5.46
C LEU A 14 -20.00 4.97 4.30
N ALA A 15 -20.25 5.43 3.06
CA ALA A 15 -19.61 4.90 1.84
C ALA A 15 -18.28 5.59 1.50
N LEU A 16 -17.60 6.19 2.49
CA LEU A 16 -16.27 6.77 2.28
C LEU A 16 -15.29 5.67 1.83
N PRO A 17 -14.51 5.90 0.77
CA PRO A 17 -13.49 4.94 0.36
C PRO A 17 -12.48 4.74 1.49
N ALA A 18 -12.23 3.50 1.87
CA ALA A 18 -11.22 3.17 2.87
C ALA A 18 -9.86 3.70 2.39
N ARG A 19 -9.25 4.60 3.17
CA ARG A 19 -7.91 5.14 2.89
C ARG A 19 -6.87 4.32 3.64
N ALA A 20 -6.40 3.24 3.01
CA ALA A 20 -5.24 2.51 3.50
C ALA A 20 -3.94 3.25 3.11
N GLN A 21 -2.93 3.22 3.98
CA GLN A 21 -1.58 3.66 3.60
C GLN A 21 -1.02 2.72 2.52
N THR A 22 -0.72 3.30 1.36
CA THR A 22 -0.22 2.60 0.16
C THR A 22 1.29 2.71 -0.04
N ARG A 23 1.98 3.39 0.89
CA ARG A 23 3.43 3.51 0.91
C ARG A 23 3.97 2.93 2.20
N TRP A 24 4.70 1.84 2.08
CA TRP A 24 5.32 1.16 3.22
C TRP A 24 6.83 1.41 3.22
N VAL A 25 7.44 1.22 4.39
CA VAL A 25 8.88 1.24 4.57
C VAL A 25 9.30 -0.17 4.97
N GLY A 26 10.23 -0.75 4.22
CA GLY A 26 10.85 -2.03 4.52
C GLY A 26 12.35 -1.86 4.77
N ALA A 27 12.94 -2.80 5.50
CA ALA A 27 14.38 -2.82 5.74
C ALA A 27 14.94 -4.23 5.53
N THR A 28 16.18 -4.29 5.06
CA THR A 28 16.99 -5.51 4.98
C THR A 28 18.38 -5.25 5.54
N ALA A 29 18.94 -6.24 6.25
CA ALA A 29 20.29 -6.16 6.80
C ALA A 29 21.38 -6.29 5.71
N TYR A 30 21.02 -6.77 4.52
CA TYR A 30 21.96 -7.04 3.44
C TYR A 30 22.20 -5.79 2.57
N PRO A 31 23.42 -5.60 2.02
CA PRO A 31 23.71 -4.51 1.08
C PRO A 31 23.05 -4.73 -0.29
N GLU A 32 23.04 -3.70 -1.15
CA GLU A 32 22.42 -3.74 -2.49
C GLU A 32 22.89 -4.90 -3.39
N GLY A 33 24.19 -5.22 -3.36
CA GLY A 33 24.76 -6.27 -4.19
C GLY A 33 24.42 -7.70 -3.74
N ASN A 34 23.76 -7.89 -2.60
CA ASN A 34 23.43 -9.21 -2.07
C ASN A 34 22.18 -9.78 -2.77
N TYR A 35 22.19 -11.07 -3.08
CA TYR A 35 21.06 -11.74 -3.75
C TYR A 35 19.74 -11.64 -2.98
N HIS A 36 19.76 -11.59 -1.64
CA HIS A 36 18.55 -11.39 -0.85
C HIS A 36 17.93 -10.02 -1.13
N THR A 37 18.75 -8.97 -1.22
CA THR A 37 18.29 -7.61 -1.54
C THR A 37 17.77 -7.52 -2.97
N GLN A 38 18.46 -8.14 -3.93
CA GLN A 38 18.04 -8.16 -5.33
C GLN A 38 16.72 -8.90 -5.52
N ASN A 39 16.59 -10.09 -4.92
CA ASN A 39 15.34 -10.86 -4.94
C ASN A 39 14.19 -10.09 -4.28
N LEU A 40 14.47 -9.41 -3.16
CA LEU A 40 13.48 -8.58 -2.48
C LEU A 40 13.03 -7.39 -3.34
N ARG A 41 13.97 -6.71 -4.02
CA ARG A 41 13.62 -5.62 -4.96
C ARG A 41 12.73 -6.13 -6.10
N GLN A 42 13.07 -7.28 -6.67
CA GLN A 42 12.26 -7.89 -7.74
C GLN A 42 10.85 -8.20 -7.25
N PHE A 43 10.71 -8.86 -6.09
CA PHE A 43 9.42 -9.13 -5.47
C PHE A 43 8.61 -7.85 -5.22
N LEU A 44 9.23 -6.80 -4.68
CA LEU A 44 8.55 -5.54 -4.41
C LEU A 44 8.09 -4.84 -5.70
N ALA A 45 8.86 -4.92 -6.78
CA ALA A 45 8.45 -4.40 -8.09
C ALA A 45 7.25 -5.17 -8.65
N GLU A 46 7.23 -6.50 -8.51
CA GLU A 46 6.09 -7.34 -8.90
C GLU A 46 4.83 -7.02 -8.09
N VAL A 47 4.97 -6.74 -6.79
CA VAL A 47 3.86 -6.29 -5.93
C VAL A 47 3.32 -4.94 -6.40
N GLU A 48 4.19 -3.98 -6.70
CA GLU A 48 3.78 -2.67 -7.20
C GLU A 48 3.03 -2.81 -8.54
N GLN A 49 3.55 -3.62 -9.46
CA GLN A 49 2.88 -3.90 -10.73
C GLN A 49 1.53 -4.61 -10.54
N ALA A 50 1.48 -5.67 -9.73
CA ALA A 50 0.27 -6.45 -9.49
C ALA A 50 -0.84 -5.63 -8.83
N THR A 51 -0.47 -4.58 -8.07
CA THR A 51 -1.42 -3.65 -7.44
C THR A 51 -1.76 -2.45 -8.33
N GLY A 52 -1.19 -2.35 -9.54
CA GLY A 52 -1.37 -1.20 -10.43
C GLY A 52 -0.82 0.09 -9.82
N GLY A 53 0.31 0.01 -9.12
CA GLY A 53 0.95 1.13 -8.42
C GLY A 53 0.27 1.54 -7.12
N LYS A 54 -0.76 0.81 -6.67
CA LYS A 54 -1.49 1.13 -5.43
C LYS A 54 -0.75 0.68 -4.17
N LEU A 55 0.33 -0.08 -4.29
CA LEU A 55 1.21 -0.40 -3.17
C LEU A 55 2.66 -0.24 -3.62
N ALA A 56 3.40 0.64 -2.95
CA ALA A 56 4.83 0.82 -3.15
C ALA A 56 5.58 0.69 -1.83
N VAL A 57 6.77 0.10 -1.88
CA VAL A 57 7.61 -0.12 -0.69
C VAL A 57 8.95 0.56 -0.89
N GLN A 58 9.28 1.50 0.00
CA GLN A 58 10.62 2.04 0.09
C GLN A 58 11.49 1.08 0.89
N LEU A 59 12.46 0.45 0.23
CA LEU A 59 13.38 -0.49 0.86
C LEU A 59 14.67 0.23 1.30
N HIS A 60 14.96 0.17 2.59
CA HIS A 60 16.25 0.52 3.18
C HIS A 60 17.14 -0.72 3.25
N THR A 61 18.42 -0.57 2.89
CA THR A 61 19.36 -1.69 2.79
C THR A 61 20.55 -1.47 3.71
N ASN A 62 21.35 -2.51 3.93
CA ASN A 62 22.55 -2.46 4.76
C ASN A 62 22.27 -1.98 6.21
N ALA A 63 21.10 -2.35 6.76
CA ALA A 63 20.66 -1.96 8.10
C ALA A 63 20.62 -0.44 8.37
N SER A 64 20.28 0.35 7.35
CA SER A 64 20.09 1.81 7.43
C SER A 64 18.62 2.25 7.47
#